data_AF-A0A9E1VX59-F1
#
_entry.id   AF-A0A9E1VX59-F1
#
_cell.length_a   1.000
_cell.length_b   1.000
_cell.length_c   1.000
_cell.angle_alpha   90.00
_cell.angle_beta   90.00
_cell.angle_gamma   90.00
#
_symmetry.space_group_name_H-M   'P 1'
#
loop_
_entity.id
_entity.type
_entity.pdbx_description
1 polymer ?
#
loop_
_entity_poly.entity_id
_entity_poly.type
_entity_poly.pdbx_seq_one_letter_code
_entity_poly.pdbx_strand_id
1 'polypeptide(L)'
;MNKNNLISIAGGFWCVVGLFLVIRGFGMYQLAGQEQHSTQVAIVISGIIAALIGLVKGKFVLSKTARKNKTRIHELEDPVHIHQIFAKPFYILIPMMMGVGVLLR
;
A
#
# COMPACT_ATOMS: atom_id res chain seq x y z
N MET A 1 -5.10 3.87 24.62
CA MET A 1 -4.13 4.54 23.73
C MET A 1 -4.75 5.83 23.21
N ASN A 2 -4.01 6.86 22.79
CA ASN A 2 -4.62 8.08 22.24
C ASN A 2 -4.99 7.87 20.75
N LYS A 3 -6.12 8.43 20.31
CA LYS A 3 -6.64 8.36 18.93
C LYS A 3 -5.61 8.87 17.90
N ASN A 4 -4.83 9.89 18.24
CA ASN A 4 -3.77 10.41 17.37
C ASN A 4 -2.63 9.39 17.16
N ASN A 5 -2.24 8.64 18.19
CA ASN A 5 -1.21 7.61 18.09
C ASN A 5 -1.68 6.47 17.18
N LEU A 6 -2.96 6.09 17.27
CA LEU A 6 -3.58 5.07 16.43
C LEU A 6 -3.53 5.45 14.93
N ILE A 7 -3.82 6.71 14.61
CA ILE A 7 -3.75 7.24 13.24
C ILE A 7 -2.29 7.27 12.75
N SER A 8 -1.34 7.68 13.59
CA SER A 8 0.08 7.73 13.25
C SER A 8 0.63 6.33 12.95
N ILE A 9 0.30 5.33 13.78
CA ILE A 9 0.68 3.92 13.56
C ILE A 9 0.06 3.37 12.27
N ALA A 10 -1.21 3.70 11.98
CA ALA A 10 -1.87 3.31 10.73
C ALA A 10 -1.13 3.85 9.50
N GLY A 11 -0.73 5.13 9.54
CA GLY A 11 0.06 5.77 8.49
C GLY A 11 1.45 5.15 8.35
N GLY A 12 2.15 4.94 9.47
CA GLY A 12 3.48 4.32 9.50
C GLY A 12 3.47 2.90 8.93
N PHE A 13 2.46 2.09 9.28
CA PHE A 13 2.27 0.77 8.69
C PHE A 13 2.16 0.85 7.17
N TRP A 14 1.39 1.80 6.64
CA TRP A 14 1.24 1.96 5.20
C TRP A 14 2.53 2.39 4.49
N CYS A 15 3.35 3.22 5.14
CA CYS A 15 4.67 3.57 4.63
C CYS A 15 5.59 2.35 4.54
N VAL A 16 5.61 1.48 5.57
CA VAL A 16 6.41 0.25 5.57
C VAL A 16 5.97 -0.70 4.46
N VAL A 17 4.67 -0.91 4.32
CA VAL A 17 4.09 -1.74 3.24
C VAL A 17 4.42 -1.17 1.86
N GLY A 18 4.29 0.15 1.68
CA GLY A 18 4.62 0.83 0.42
C GLY A 18 6.09 0.66 0.04
N LEU A 19 7.01 0.85 0.99
CA LEU A 19 8.44 0.69 0.78
C LEU A 19 8.79 -0.76 0.40
N PHE A 20 8.19 -1.74 1.08
CA PHE A 20 8.36 -3.16 0.73
C PHE A 20 7.92 -3.47 -0.71
N LEU A 21 6.78 -2.93 -1.15
CA LEU A 21 6.28 -3.11 -2.52
C LEU A 21 7.19 -2.46 -3.56
N VAL A 22 7.80 -1.30 -3.26
CA VAL A 22 8.76 -0.63 -4.16
C VAL A 22 10.01 -1.50 -4.35
N ILE A 23 10.59 -2.02 -3.27
CA ILE A 23 11.77 -2.89 -3.33
C ILE A 23 11.47 -4.13 -4.17
N ARG A 24 10.32 -4.78 -3.93
CA ARG A 24 9.85 -5.94 -4.70
C ARG A 24 9.65 -5.63 -6.18
N GLY A 25 9.00 -4.50 -6.48
CA GLY A 25 8.78 -4.06 -7.86
C GLY A 25 10.08 -3.81 -8.62
N PHE A 26 11.09 -3.24 -7.95
CA PHE A 26 12.41 -3.03 -8.56
C PHE A 26 13.09 -4.36 -8.91
N GLY A 27 12.98 -5.37 -8.05
CA GLY A 27 13.47 -6.72 -8.34
C GLY A 27 12.80 -7.36 -9.57
N MET A 28 11.49 -7.13 -9.77
CA MET A 28 10.78 -7.61 -10.97
C MET A 28 11.24 -6.90 -12.25
N TYR A 29 11.48 -5.59 -12.20
CA TYR A 29 12.02 -4.85 -13.34
C TYR A 29 13.44 -5.31 -13.70
N GLN A 30 14.25 -5.66 -12.70
CA GLN A 30 15.59 -6.22 -12.93
C GLN A 30 15.51 -7.58 -13.63
N LEU A 31 14.58 -8.46 -13.21
CA LEU A 31 14.33 -9.74 -13.88
C LEU A 31 13.87 -9.54 -15.34
N ALA A 32 12.97 -8.59 -15.59
CA ALA A 32 12.45 -8.29 -16.93
C ALA A 32 13.55 -7.84 -17.90
N GLY A 33 14.58 -7.14 -17.41
CA GLY A 33 15.73 -6.72 -18.21
C GLY A 33 16.77 -7.82 -18.44
N GLN A 34 16.90 -8.78 -17.52
CA GLN A 34 17.91 -9.84 -17.57
C GLN A 34 17.42 -11.08 -18.34
N GLU A 35 16.19 -11.54 -18.10
CA GLU A 35 15.70 -12.81 -18.65
C GLU A 35 14.78 -12.67 -19.86
N GLN A 36 14.03 -11.55 -19.95
CA GLN A 36 12.95 -11.44 -20.94
C GLN A 36 13.36 -10.74 -22.25
N HIS A 37 14.63 -10.36 -22.42
CA HIS A 37 15.14 -9.58 -23.56
C HIS A 37 14.27 -8.33 -23.88
N SER A 38 13.57 -7.81 -22.87
CA SER A 38 12.58 -6.76 -23.07
C SER A 38 13.29 -5.44 -23.37
N THR A 39 12.91 -4.78 -24.47
CA THR A 39 13.51 -3.51 -24.89
C THR A 39 13.48 -2.50 -23.73
N GLN A 40 14.60 -1.84 -23.44
CA GLN A 40 14.70 -0.82 -22.38
C GLN A 40 13.56 0.21 -22.41
N VAL A 41 13.09 0.55 -23.62
CA VAL A 41 11.95 1.44 -23.85
C VAL A 41 10.66 0.92 -23.22
N ALA A 42 10.37 -0.38 -23.31
CA ALA A 42 9.17 -0.98 -22.72
C ALA A 42 9.22 -0.98 -21.19
N ILE A 43 10.41 -1.18 -20.60
CA ILE A 43 10.63 -1.12 -19.15
C ILE A 43 10.39 0.31 -18.64
N VAL A 44 10.89 1.32 -19.34
CA VAL A 44 10.71 2.72 -18.96
C VAL A 44 9.24 3.15 -19.10
N ILE A 45 8.59 2.82 -20.22
CA ILE A 45 7.17 3.16 -20.43
C ILE A 45 6.28 2.48 -19.39
N SER A 46 6.50 1.19 -19.11
CA SER A 46 5.73 0.48 -18.07
C SER A 46 5.99 1.04 -16.68
N GLY A 47 7.22 1.48 -16.37
CA GLY A 47 7.54 2.21 -15.15
C GLY A 47 6.76 3.52 -15.00
N ILE A 48 6.68 4.32 -16.07
CA ILE A 48 5.91 5.59 -16.08
C ILE A 48 4.42 5.32 -15.89
N ILE A 49 3.87 4.34 -16.61
CA ILE A 49 2.46 3.95 -16.48
C ILE A 49 2.17 3.44 -15.07
N ALA A 50 3.03 2.60 -14.51
CA ALA A 50 2.90 2.09 -13.15
C ALA A 50 2.94 3.24 -12.12
N ALA A 51 3.82 4.23 -12.30
CA ALA A 51 3.88 5.41 -11.46
C ALA A 51 2.58 6.25 -11.54
N LEU A 52 2.07 6.49 -12.75
CA LEU A 52 0.81 7.22 -12.94
C LEU A 52 -0.38 6.50 -12.31
N ILE A 53 -0.52 5.19 -12.56
CA ILE A 53 -1.58 4.38 -11.95
C ILE A 53 -1.43 4.38 -10.42
N GLY A 54 -0.20 4.25 -9.92
CA GLY A 54 0.11 4.31 -8.50
C GLY A 54 -0.29 5.64 -7.85
N LEU A 55 0.02 6.77 -8.49
CA LEU A 55 -0.35 8.11 -8.02
C LEU A 55 -1.86 8.33 -8.02
N VAL A 56 -2.55 7.96 -9.10
CA VAL A 56 -4.01 8.10 -9.20
C VAL A 56 -4.71 7.22 -8.16
N LYS A 57 -4.34 5.93 -8.09
CA LYS A 57 -4.88 4.99 -7.11
C LYS A 57 -4.56 5.44 -5.68
N GLY A 58 -3.35 5.93 -5.43
CA GLY A 58 -2.93 6.47 -4.14
C GLY A 58 -3.77 7.67 -3.72
N LYS A 59 -3.91 8.67 -4.60
CA LYS A 59 -4.71 9.86 -4.30
C LYS A 59 -6.17 9.50 -4.02
N PHE A 60 -6.76 8.60 -4.81
CA PHE A 60 -8.18 8.28 -4.70
C PHE A 60 -8.48 7.27 -3.58
N VAL A 61 -7.88 6.08 -3.65
CA VAL A 61 -8.16 4.98 -2.73
C VAL A 61 -7.56 5.25 -1.36
N LEU A 62 -6.33 5.78 -1.30
CA LEU A 62 -5.65 5.98 -0.04
C LEU A 62 -6.18 7.18 0.73
N SER A 63 -6.44 8.31 0.06
CA SER A 63 -7.09 9.45 0.75
C SER A 63 -8.50 9.10 1.22
N LYS A 64 -9.30 8.40 0.39
CA LYS A 64 -10.65 7.99 0.78
C LYS A 64 -10.61 7.04 1.96
N THR A 65 -9.70 6.07 1.94
CA THR A 65 -9.45 5.11 3.03
C THR A 65 -8.99 5.81 4.30
N ALA A 66 -8.00 6.70 4.21
CA ALA A 66 -7.43 7.40 5.35
C ALA A 66 -8.47 8.30 6.02
N ARG A 67 -9.26 9.03 5.23
CA ARG A 67 -10.37 9.84 5.75
C ARG A 67 -11.42 8.98 6.42
N LYS A 68 -11.83 7.87 5.79
CA LYS A 68 -12.79 6.92 6.38
C LYS A 68 -12.27 6.28 7.67
N ASN A 69 -11.00 5.90 7.73
CA ASN A 69 -10.41 5.32 8.93
C ASN A 69 -10.27 6.36 10.05
N LYS A 70 -9.88 7.60 9.72
CA LYS A 70 -9.83 8.71 10.68
C LYS A 70 -11.21 9.01 11.26
N THR A 71 -12.24 9.15 10.42
CA THR A 71 -13.63 9.36 10.89
C THR A 71 -14.07 8.24 11.80
N ARG A 72 -13.84 6.97 11.41
CA ARG A 72 -14.15 5.82 12.26
C ARG A 72 -13.42 5.90 13.61
N ILE A 73 -12.12 6.17 13.63
CA ILE A 73 -11.34 6.28 14.88
C ILE A 73 -11.87 7.38 15.81
N HIS A 74 -12.39 8.48 15.25
CA HIS A 74 -13.03 9.53 16.05
C HIS A 74 -14.38 9.12 16.64
N GLU A 75 -15.15 8.28 15.94
CA GLU A 75 -16.45 7.76 16.37
C GLU A 75 -16.34 6.60 17.39
N LEU A 76 -15.14 6.06 17.64
CA LEU A 76 -14.94 5.04 18.66
C LEU A 76 -15.04 5.64 20.07
N GLU A 77 -15.86 5.00 20.93
CA GLU A 77 -15.88 5.23 22.38
C GLU A 77 -14.53 4.86 23.00
N ASP A 78 -14.06 5.70 23.92
CA ASP A 78 -12.83 5.45 24.66
C ASP A 78 -13.05 4.32 25.69
N PRO A 79 -12.06 3.43 25.93
CA PRO A 79 -10.68 3.47 25.46
C PRO A 79 -10.41 2.74 24.13
N VAL A 80 -9.66 3.38 23.23
CA VAL A 80 -9.24 2.77 21.95
C VAL A 80 -8.02 1.84 22.10
N HIS A 81 -8.09 0.71 21.40
CA HIS A 81 -7.10 -0.38 21.43
C HIS A 81 -6.36 -0.53 20.08
N ILE A 82 -5.12 -1.07 20.12
CA ILE A 82 -4.26 -1.27 18.94
C ILE A 82 -4.91 -2.21 17.90
N HIS A 83 -5.72 -3.20 18.30
CA HIS A 83 -6.42 -4.06 17.35
C HIS A 83 -7.50 -3.32 16.53
N GLN A 84 -7.85 -2.09 16.92
CA GLN A 84 -8.82 -1.25 16.24
C GLN A 84 -8.15 -0.25 15.29
N ILE A 85 -6.84 -0.38 14.99
CA ILE A 85 -6.13 0.50 14.04
C ILE A 85 -6.82 0.55 12.68
N PHE A 86 -7.22 -0.62 12.17
CA PHE A 86 -7.86 -0.75 10.86
C PHE A 86 -9.27 -1.34 10.98
N ALA A 87 -10.14 -1.03 10.02
CA ALA A 87 -11.43 -1.71 9.92
C ALA A 87 -11.23 -3.17 9.51
N LYS A 88 -12.08 -4.09 10.00
CA LYS A 88 -12.05 -5.53 9.69
C LYS A 88 -11.69 -5.90 8.22
N PRO A 89 -12.26 -5.27 7.17
CA PRO A 89 -11.92 -5.62 5.79
C PRO A 89 -10.46 -5.32 5.41
N PHE A 90 -9.79 -4.36 6.06
CA PHE A 90 -8.39 -4.03 5.75
C PHE A 90 -7.42 -5.12 6.18
N TYR A 91 -7.72 -5.84 7.26
CA TYR A 91 -6.92 -6.98 7.69
C TYR A 91 -6.87 -8.11 6.64
N ILE A 92 -7.88 -8.19 5.76
CA ILE A 92 -7.90 -9.13 4.64
C ILE A 92 -7.32 -8.49 3.37
N LEU A 93 -7.67 -7.23 3.11
CA LEU A 93 -7.24 -6.52 1.90
C LEU A 93 -5.72 -6.39 1.78
N ILE A 94 -5.03 -6.08 2.89
CA ILE A 94 -3.58 -5.87 2.93
C ILE A 94 -2.81 -7.15 2.56
N PRO A 95 -3.00 -8.29 3.25
CA PRO A 95 -2.31 -9.52 2.89
C PRO A 95 -2.72 -10.04 1.52
N MET A 96 -3.97 -9.81 1.07
CA MET A 96 -4.36 -10.15 -0.29
C MET A 96 -3.54 -9.37 -1.33
N MET A 97 -3.41 -8.05 -1.18
CA MET A 97 -2.63 -7.22 -2.11
C MET A 97 -1.14 -7.58 -2.08
N MET A 98 -0.57 -7.85 -0.91
CA MET A 98 0.81 -8.33 -0.80
C MET A 98 0.98 -9.71 -1.41
N GLY A 99 0.04 -10.62 -1.16
CA GLY A 99 0.06 -11.99 -1.65
C GLY A 99 0.11 -12.06 -3.17
N VAL A 100 -0.66 -11.20 -3.85
CA VAL A 100 -0.59 -11.07 -5.32
C VAL A 100 0.81 -10.68 -5.77
N GLY A 101 1.47 -9.71 -5.12
CA GLY A 101 2.83 -9.29 -5.46
C GLY A 101 3.90 -10.35 -5.16
N VAL A 102 3.67 -11.22 -4.16
CA VAL A 102 4.56 -12.34 -3.85
C VAL A 102 4.38 -13.48 -4.86
N LEU A 103 3.13 -13.76 -5.26
CA LEU A 103 2.78 -14.80 -6.23
C LEU A 103 3.20 -14.45 -7.66
N LEU A 104 3.26 -13.17 -8.02
CA LEU A 104 3.70 -12.67 -9.33
C LEU A 104 5.21 -12.86 -9.60
N ARG A 105 5.90 -13.73 -8.86
CA ARG A 105 7.30 -14.05 -9.12
C ARG A 105 7.45 -14.92 -10.35
#